data_AF-A0A8T7E1G6-F1
#
_entry.id   AF-A0A8T7E1G6-F1
#
_cell.length_a   1.000
_cell.length_b   1.000
_cell.length_c   1.000
_cell.angle_alpha   90.00
_cell.angle_beta   90.00
_cell.angle_gamma   90.00
#
_symmetry.space_group_name_H-M   'P 1'
#
loop_
_entity.id
_entity.type
_entity.pdbx_description
1 polymer ?
#
loop_
_entity_poly.entity_id
_entity_poly.type
_entity_poly.pdbx_seq_one_letter_code
_entity_poly.pdbx_strand_id
1 'polypeptide(L)'
;MSVAAASPGTAIVADHTTTDLSLVPETWIETAKDGLQVAYGYFSHGSQVITGMRTLREPPGSLYWFDATGSQDGLVVKEGIPAGSFGSLET
;
A
#
# COMPACT_ATOMS: atom_id res chain seq x y z
N MET A 1 -31.84 -22.12 34.02
CA MET A 1 -30.85 -22.53 33.00
C MET A 1 -29.82 -21.42 32.91
N SER A 2 -28.57 -21.69 33.28
CA SER A 2 -27.48 -20.69 33.24
C SER A 2 -26.80 -20.78 31.89
N VAL A 3 -26.72 -19.66 31.17
CA VAL A 3 -26.00 -19.57 29.89
C VAL A 3 -24.55 -19.23 30.22
N ALA A 4 -23.61 -20.10 29.85
CA ALA A 4 -22.20 -19.79 29.98
C ALA A 4 -21.83 -18.62 29.04
N ALA A 5 -21.24 -17.57 29.59
CA ALA A 5 -20.74 -16.45 28.81
C ALA A 5 -19.55 -16.93 27.95
N ALA A 6 -19.61 -16.67 26.64
CA ALA A 6 -18.49 -16.90 25.73
C ALA A 6 -17.29 -16.05 26.20
N SER A 7 -16.11 -16.66 26.31
CA SER A 7 -14.87 -15.94 26.55
C SER A 7 -14.71 -14.88 25.45
N PRO A 8 -14.47 -13.59 25.78
CA PRO A 8 -14.18 -12.62 24.74
C PRO A 8 -12.91 -13.10 24.03
N GLY A 9 -13.02 -13.41 22.75
CA GLY A 9 -11.85 -13.67 21.92
C GLY A 9 -10.93 -12.46 22.03
N THR A 10 -9.63 -12.69 22.20
CA THR A 10 -8.61 -11.62 22.24
C THR A 10 -8.88 -10.63 21.12
N ALA A 11 -8.99 -9.34 21.47
CA ALA A 11 -9.17 -8.30 20.47
C ALA A 11 -8.00 -8.35 19.48
N ILE A 12 -8.30 -8.47 18.18
CA ILE A 12 -7.30 -8.30 17.14
C ILE A 12 -7.08 -6.79 16.99
N VAL A 13 -6.00 -6.30 17.59
CA VAL A 13 -5.56 -4.91 17.42
C VAL A 13 -4.66 -4.86 16.20
N ALA A 14 -5.19 -4.38 15.08
CA ALA A 14 -4.42 -4.04 13.90
C ALA A 14 -4.03 -2.56 14.01
N ASP A 15 -2.92 -2.28 14.69
CA ASP A 15 -2.33 -0.94 14.75
C ASP A 15 -0.97 -0.89 14.03
N HIS A 16 -0.43 0.31 13.85
CA HIS A 16 0.84 0.52 13.16
C HIS A 16 2.08 0.01 13.94
N THR A 17 1.93 -0.50 15.17
CA THR A 17 3.03 -1.07 15.96
C THR A 17 3.34 -2.51 15.58
N THR A 18 2.45 -3.15 14.82
CA THR A 18 2.57 -4.55 14.40
C THR A 18 3.37 -4.74 13.10
N THR A 19 3.89 -3.66 12.50
CA THR A 19 4.64 -3.71 11.25
C THR A 19 6.13 -3.50 11.49
N ASP A 20 6.93 -4.54 11.27
CA ASP A 20 8.40 -4.46 11.23
C ASP A 20 8.87 -4.61 9.78
N LEU A 21 9.29 -3.48 9.18
CA LEU A 21 9.74 -3.43 7.78
C LEU A 21 11.10 -4.11 7.57
N SER A 22 11.90 -4.31 8.63
CA SER A 22 13.19 -5.00 8.52
C SER A 22 13.03 -6.49 8.18
N LEU A 23 11.83 -7.05 8.40
CA LEU A 23 11.48 -8.41 8.04
C LEU A 23 11.26 -8.60 6.54
N VAL A 24 11.23 -7.53 5.73
CA VAL A 24 11.17 -7.61 4.28
C VAL A 24 12.60 -7.61 3.73
N PRO A 25 13.11 -8.72 3.17
CA PRO A 25 14.43 -8.74 2.54
C PRO A 25 14.55 -7.67 1.45
N GLU A 26 15.67 -6.95 1.45
CA GLU A 26 15.98 -5.90 0.48
C GLU A 26 15.89 -6.39 -0.96
N THR A 27 16.31 -7.64 -1.22
CA THR A 27 16.24 -8.28 -2.53
C THR A 27 14.82 -8.30 -3.12
N TRP A 28 13.79 -8.39 -2.28
CA TRP A 28 12.40 -8.34 -2.75
C TRP A 28 11.97 -6.93 -3.13
N ILE A 29 12.50 -5.91 -2.46
CA ILE A 29 12.25 -4.51 -2.79
C ILE A 29 12.93 -4.18 -4.12
N GLU A 30 14.19 -4.59 -4.30
CA GLU A 30 14.94 -4.44 -5.54
C GLU A 30 14.24 -5.17 -6.71
N THR A 31 13.88 -6.44 -6.51
CA THR A 31 13.16 -7.22 -7.54
C THR A 31 11.83 -6.58 -7.93
N ALA A 32 11.12 -5.99 -6.96
CA ALA A 32 9.89 -5.26 -7.24
C ALA A 32 10.15 -3.98 -8.06
N LYS A 33 11.21 -3.23 -7.76
CA LYS A 33 11.59 -2.04 -8.55
C LYS A 33 11.90 -2.39 -10.00
N ASP A 34 12.54 -3.53 -10.23
CA ASP A 34 12.94 -3.96 -11.59
C ASP A 34 11.79 -4.51 -12.42
N GLY A 35 10.86 -5.24 -11.80
CA GLY A 35 9.88 -6.05 -12.53
C GLY A 35 8.41 -5.69 -12.30
N LEU A 36 8.09 -4.97 -11.22
CA LEU A 36 6.71 -4.70 -10.83
C LEU A 36 6.30 -3.27 -11.21
N GLN A 37 5.20 -3.16 -11.96
CA GLN A 37 4.50 -1.90 -12.17
C GLN A 37 3.11 -1.99 -11.55
N VAL A 38 2.76 -1.03 -10.69
CA VAL A 38 1.49 -1.00 -9.97
C VAL A 38 0.61 0.10 -10.57
N ALA A 39 -0.60 -0.24 -10.98
CA ALA A 39 -1.65 0.73 -11.26
C ALA A 39 -2.65 0.72 -10.11
N TYR A 40 -2.86 1.87 -9.47
CA TYR A 40 -3.72 2.01 -8.30
C TYR A 40 -4.75 3.11 -8.50
N GLY A 41 -5.98 2.69 -8.82
CA GLY A 41 -7.16 3.55 -8.91
C GLY A 41 -7.99 3.46 -7.64
N TYR A 42 -8.57 4.58 -7.22
CA TYR A 42 -9.38 4.63 -6.01
C TYR A 42 -10.48 5.70 -6.10
N PHE A 43 -11.54 5.50 -5.31
CA PHE A 43 -12.55 6.51 -4.99
C PHE A 43 -12.60 6.76 -3.48
N SER A 44 -13.11 7.93 -3.07
CA SER A 44 -13.17 8.37 -1.66
C SER A 44 -11.77 8.42 -1.00
N HIS A 45 -11.59 7.79 0.16
CA HIS A 45 -10.38 7.80 1.01
C HIS A 45 -9.29 6.80 0.58
N GLY A 46 -9.31 6.30 -0.65
CA GLY A 46 -8.31 5.34 -1.10
C GLY A 46 -6.90 5.93 -1.29
N SER A 47 -6.74 7.25 -1.20
CA SER A 47 -5.42 7.90 -1.18
C SER A 47 -4.55 7.47 0.02
N GLN A 48 -5.13 6.86 1.06
CA GLN A 48 -4.41 6.40 2.25
C GLN A 48 -3.24 5.46 1.93
N VAL A 49 -3.37 4.58 0.92
CA VAL A 49 -2.25 3.71 0.51
C VAL A 49 -1.09 4.54 -0.03
N ILE A 50 -1.37 5.49 -0.93
CA ILE A 50 -0.34 6.36 -1.51
C ILE A 50 0.25 7.29 -0.45
N THR A 51 -0.55 7.82 0.46
CA THR A 51 -0.08 8.62 1.60
C THR A 51 0.88 7.81 2.48
N GLY A 52 0.54 6.56 2.82
CA GLY A 52 1.42 5.68 3.57
C GLY A 52 2.73 5.40 2.83
N MET A 53 2.68 5.13 1.52
CA MET A 53 3.89 4.94 0.71
C MET A 53 4.76 6.19 0.69
N ARG A 54 4.18 7.40 0.61
CA ARG A 54 4.92 8.67 0.72
C ARG A 54 5.65 8.77 2.06
N THR A 55 5.00 8.41 3.17
CA THR A 55 5.66 8.38 4.50
C THR A 55 6.85 7.43 4.52
N LEU A 56 6.76 6.24 3.90
CA LEU A 56 7.88 5.29 3.84
C LEU A 56 9.07 5.83 3.04
N ARG A 57 8.83 6.68 2.04
CA ARG A 57 9.85 7.28 1.18
C ARG A 57 10.64 8.42 1.84
N GLU A 58 10.06 9.12 2.82
CA GLU A 58 10.63 10.37 3.37
C GLU A 58 11.98 10.24 4.12
N PRO A 59 12.25 9.18 4.90
CA PRO A 59 13.52 9.07 5.63
C PRO A 59 14.75 9.04 4.69
N PRO A 60 15.87 9.71 5.06
CA PRO A 60 17.11 9.63 4.31
C PRO A 60 17.59 8.18 4.17
N GLY A 61 17.97 7.78 2.94
CA GLY A 61 18.39 6.41 2.65
C GLY A 61 17.25 5.39 2.62
N SER A 62 15.98 5.83 2.58
CA SER A 62 14.85 4.92 2.42
C SER A 62 14.97 4.07 1.15
N LEU A 63 14.75 2.76 1.29
CA LEU A 63 14.67 1.82 0.18
C LEU A 63 13.36 1.96 -0.61
N TYR A 64 12.33 2.57 -0.04
CA TYR A 64 10.96 2.59 -0.55
C TYR A 64 10.67 3.76 -1.51
N TRP A 65 11.64 4.09 -2.38
CA TRP A 65 11.42 5.09 -3.42
C TRP A 65 10.41 4.58 -4.47
N PHE A 66 9.51 5.45 -4.90
CA PHE A 66 8.53 5.16 -5.96
C PHE A 66 8.13 6.45 -6.69
N ASP A 67 7.80 6.29 -7.97
CA ASP A 67 7.22 7.35 -8.81
C ASP A 67 6.50 6.76 -10.03
N ALA A 68 5.92 7.62 -10.87
CA ALA A 68 5.12 7.19 -12.03
C ALA A 68 5.95 6.61 -13.19
N THR A 69 7.28 6.73 -13.14
CA THR A 69 8.23 6.45 -14.22
C THR A 69 9.33 5.47 -13.86
N GLY A 70 9.53 5.16 -12.57
CA GLY A 70 10.64 4.36 -12.06
C GLY A 70 11.95 5.12 -11.99
N SER A 71 11.92 6.44 -11.79
CA SER A 71 13.14 7.24 -11.64
C SER A 71 13.89 6.91 -10.34
N GLN A 72 15.21 7.11 -10.32
CA GLN A 72 16.06 6.82 -9.15
C GLN A 72 15.87 5.38 -8.62
N ASP A 73 15.74 4.42 -9.54
CA ASP A 73 15.52 3.00 -9.23
C ASP A 73 14.32 2.80 -8.29
N GLY A 74 13.25 3.55 -8.55
CA GLY A 74 12.00 3.52 -7.80
C GLY A 74 11.00 2.49 -8.32
N LEU A 75 10.11 2.03 -7.44
CA LEU A 75 8.94 1.26 -7.86
C LEU A 75 8.05 2.12 -8.77
N VAL A 76 7.62 1.56 -9.89
CA VAL A 76 6.70 2.24 -10.81
C VAL A 76 5.28 2.14 -10.26
N VAL A 77 4.70 3.28 -9.89
CA VAL A 77 3.32 3.37 -9.39
C VAL A 77 2.54 4.43 -10.14
N LYS A 78 1.49 4.01 -10.83
CA LYS A 78 0.54 4.89 -11.53
C LYS A 78 -0.70 5.08 -10.67
N GLU A 79 -0.80 6.27 -10.10
CA GLU A 79 -1.93 6.70 -9.27
C GLU A 79 -3.03 7.33 -10.13
N GLY A 80 -4.29 7.02 -9.82
CA GLY A 80 -5.46 7.69 -10.39
C GLY A 80 -6.43 6.71 -11.04
N ILE A 81 -7.65 7.19 -11.28
CA ILE A 81 -8.61 6.46 -12.10
C ILE A 81 -8.05 6.45 -13.52
N PRO A 82 -7.77 5.27 -14.13
CA PRO A 82 -7.32 5.22 -15.52
C PRO A 82 -8.29 6.01 -16.40
N ALA A 83 -7.79 6.81 -17.34
CA ALA A 83 -8.66 7.42 -18.35
C ALA A 83 -9.44 6.30 -19.05
N GLY A 84 -10.77 6.31 -18.92
CA GLY A 84 -11.67 5.24 -19.41
C GLY A 84 -12.11 4.20 -18.36
N SER A 85 -11.66 4.29 -17.11
CA SER A 85 -12.22 3.51 -16.00
C SER A 85 -13.42 4.27 -15.44
N PHE A 86 -14.60 3.64 -15.53
CA PHE A 86 -15.95 4.13 -15.23
C PHE A 86 -16.59 5.05 -16.27
N GLY A 87 -16.84 4.48 -17.46
CA GLY A 87 -17.98 4.86 -18.30
C GLY A 87 -17.85 6.16 -19.09
N SER A 88 -17.53 6.01 -20.38
CA SER A 88 -18.47 6.60 -21.35
C SER A 88 -19.74 5.73 -21.31
N LEU A 89 -20.65 6.08 -20.41
CA LEU A 89 -22.08 5.82 -20.54
C LEU A 89 -22.76 7.19 -20.57
N GLU A 90 -22.31 8.02 -21.51
CA GLU A 90 -23.13 9.11 -22.03
C GLU A 90 -23.91 8.52 -23.21
N THR A 91 -25.21 8.29 -22.98
CA THR A 91 -26.25 8.63 -23.95
C THR A 91 -27.15 9.66 -23.30
#